data_AF-A0A955FVJ7-F1
#
_entry.id   AF-A0A955FVJ7-F1
#
_cell.length_a   1.000
_cell.length_b   1.000
_cell.length_c   1.000
_cell.angle_alpha   90.00
_cell.angle_beta   90.00
_cell.angle_gamma   90.00
#
_symmetry.space_group_name_H-M   'P 1'
#
loop_
_entity.id
_entity.type
_entity.pdbx_description
1 polymer ?
#
loop_
_entity_poly.entity_id
_entity_poly.type
_entity_poly.pdbx_seq_one_letter_code
_entity_poly.pdbx_strand_id
1 'polypeptide(L)'
;MQLLVFLLGVLTGLFGYIGANFIVGPLLEYRKLVGRIGHKLTFYSHIIKSPGVNKRLADEGSEVLRDLACELESKYLVIPFRNIFTSTKLLIVQQDALDAKGEIMFLSNSLHDDNNKDNHDAWVKIYRLLKIPQFESLPTKSELLDKSLNAKDNK
;
A
#
# COMPACT_ATOMS: atom_id res chain seq x y z
N MET A 1 -29.58 -25.57 34.37
CA MET A 1 -28.19 -25.75 33.85
C MET A 1 -28.14 -25.77 32.32
N GLN A 2 -28.95 -26.60 31.65
CA GLN A 2 -28.98 -26.71 30.17
C GLN A 2 -29.27 -25.39 29.43
N LEU A 3 -30.24 -24.60 29.90
CA LEU A 3 -30.57 -23.29 29.32
C LEU A 3 -29.40 -22.30 29.37
N LEU A 4 -28.60 -22.34 30.45
CA LEU A 4 -27.45 -21.45 30.64
C LEU A 4 -26.33 -21.81 29.65
N VAL A 5 -26.04 -23.11 29.49
CA VAL A 5 -25.06 -23.59 28.51
C VAL A 5 -25.49 -23.24 27.09
N PHE A 6 -26.79 -23.39 26.78
CA PHE A 6 -27.33 -22.99 25.48
C PHE A 6 -27.17 -21.49 25.21
N LEU A 7 -27.54 -20.63 26.17
CA LEU A 7 -27.40 -19.19 26.06
C LEU A 7 -25.93 -18.77 25.89
N LEU A 8 -25.01 -19.39 26.64
CA LEU A 8 -23.58 -19.15 26.47
C LEU A 8 -23.11 -19.52 25.06
N GLY A 9 -23.52 -20.68 24.53
CA GLY A 9 -23.17 -21.10 23.18
C GLY A 9 -23.65 -20.11 22.11
N VAL A 10 -24.89 -19.63 22.22
CA VAL A 10 -25.45 -18.63 21.30
C VAL A 10 -24.69 -17.31 21.39
N LEU A 11 -24.40 -16.83 22.61
CA LEU A 11 -23.65 -15.60 22.81
C LEU A 11 -22.23 -15.72 22.24
N THR A 12 -21.51 -16.81 22.52
CA THR A 12 -20.18 -17.07 21.97
C THR A 12 -20.21 -17.10 20.43
N GLY A 13 -21.20 -17.77 19.83
CA GLY A 13 -21.37 -17.80 18.37
C GLY A 13 -21.60 -16.40 17.79
N LEU A 14 -22.45 -15.60 18.42
CA LEU A 14 -22.73 -14.23 18.01
C LEU A 14 -21.47 -13.34 18.09
N PHE A 15 -20.73 -13.40 19.20
CA PHE A 15 -19.47 -12.65 19.34
C PHE A 15 -18.43 -13.08 18.30
N GLY A 16 -18.32 -14.38 18.01
CA GLY A 16 -17.45 -14.89 16.95
C GLY A 16 -17.82 -14.35 15.57
N TYR A 17 -19.11 -14.36 15.23
CA TYR A 17 -19.60 -13.81 13.96
C TYR A 17 -19.34 -12.31 13.82
N ILE A 18 -19.62 -11.53 14.87
CA ILE A 18 -19.35 -10.09 14.89
C ILE A 18 -17.85 -9.83 14.74
N GLY A 19 -17.00 -10.55 15.50
CA GLY A 19 -15.56 -10.40 15.40
C GLY A 19 -15.03 -10.70 14.01
N ALA A 20 -15.46 -11.81 13.39
CA ALA A 20 -15.03 -12.19 12.05
C ALA A 20 -15.41 -11.14 10.99
N ASN A 21 -16.66 -10.68 11.00
CA ASN A 21 -17.15 -9.78 9.95
C ASN A 21 -16.74 -8.32 10.17
N PHE A 22 -16.71 -7.86 11.42
CA PHE A 22 -16.45 -6.45 11.73
C PHE A 22 -14.96 -6.13 11.87
N ILE A 23 -14.14 -7.10 12.27
CA ILE A 23 -12.69 -6.90 12.48
C ILE A 23 -11.88 -7.57 11.39
N VAL A 24 -12.05 -8.88 11.20
CA VAL A 24 -11.21 -9.65 10.28
C VAL A 24 -11.49 -9.29 8.82
N GLY A 25 -12.77 -9.10 8.46
CA GLY A 25 -13.18 -8.70 7.12
C GLY A 25 -12.49 -7.41 6.64
N PRO A 26 -12.69 -6.25 7.30
CA PRO A 26 -12.05 -4.99 6.91
C PRO A 26 -10.52 -5.06 6.87
N LEU A 27 -9.90 -5.77 7.83
CA LEU A 27 -8.44 -5.92 7.88
C LEU A 27 -7.92 -6.74 6.70
N LEU A 28 -8.61 -7.83 6.34
CA LEU A 28 -8.27 -8.65 5.19
C LEU A 28 -8.42 -7.89 3.88
N GLU A 29 -9.51 -7.13 3.71
CA GLU A 29 -9.73 -6.30 2.52
C GLU A 29 -8.64 -5.23 2.38
N TYR A 30 -8.25 -4.58 3.48
CA TYR A 30 -7.11 -3.66 3.50
C TYR A 30 -5.80 -4.33 3.07
N ARG A 31 -5.49 -5.52 3.62
CA ARG A 31 -4.27 -6.27 3.25
C ARG A 31 -4.27 -6.69 1.78
N LYS A 32 -5.41 -7.11 1.24
CA LYS A 32 -5.58 -7.41 -0.19
C LYS A 32 -5.34 -6.16 -1.05
N LEU A 33 -5.85 -5.01 -0.62
CA LEU A 33 -5.62 -3.75 -1.32
C LEU A 33 -4.13 -3.38 -1.34
N VAL A 34 -3.43 -3.47 -0.21
CA VAL A 34 -1.97 -3.23 -0.15
C VAL A 34 -1.22 -4.15 -1.11
N GLY A 35 -1.59 -5.43 -1.19
CA GLY A 35 -1.03 -6.36 -2.16
C GLY A 35 -1.32 -5.96 -3.61
N ARG A 36 -2.54 -5.49 -3.89
CA ARG A 36 -2.97 -5.01 -5.21
C ARG A 36 -2.20 -3.76 -5.64
N ILE A 37 -1.99 -2.81 -4.73
CA ILE A 37 -1.16 -1.62 -4.96
C ILE A 37 0.25 -2.04 -5.37
N GLY A 38 0.90 -2.92 -4.60
CA GLY A 38 2.23 -3.41 -4.95
C GLY A 38 2.27 -4.12 -6.31
N HIS A 39 1.29 -4.95 -6.61
CA HIS A 39 1.19 -5.61 -7.91
C HIS A 39 1.05 -4.61 -9.07
N LYS A 40 0.14 -3.64 -8.96
CA LYS A 40 -0.11 -2.63 -10.01
C LYS A 40 1.06 -1.68 -10.20
N LEU A 41 1.73 -1.26 -9.13
CA LEU A 41 2.96 -0.47 -9.22
C LEU A 41 4.08 -1.24 -9.95
N THR A 42 4.19 -2.55 -9.71
CA THR A 42 5.15 -3.41 -10.41
C THR A 42 4.78 -3.56 -11.90
N PHE A 43 3.51 -3.80 -12.19
CA PHE A 43 3.00 -3.94 -13.55
C PHE A 43 3.28 -2.68 -14.38
N TYR A 44 2.98 -1.51 -13.82
CA TYR A 44 3.24 -0.20 -14.44
C TYR A 44 4.66 0.31 -14.24
N SER A 45 5.59 -0.48 -13.69
CA SER A 45 6.96 -0.03 -13.43
C SER A 45 7.69 0.48 -14.68
N HIS A 46 7.36 -0.06 -15.85
CA HIS A 46 7.94 0.36 -17.14
C HIS A 46 7.51 1.79 -17.53
N ILE A 47 6.23 2.15 -17.34
CA ILE A 47 5.75 3.53 -17.57
C ILE A 47 6.16 4.48 -16.45
N ILE A 48 6.29 4.00 -15.21
CA ILE A 48 6.76 4.81 -14.07
C ILE A 48 8.23 5.23 -14.29
N LYS A 49 9.08 4.32 -14.80
CA LYS A 49 10.50 4.57 -15.08
C LYS A 49 10.76 5.27 -16.41
N SER A 50 9.81 5.21 -17.33
CA SER A 50 9.91 5.85 -18.64
C SER A 50 8.59 6.55 -18.97
N PRO A 51 8.27 7.64 -18.24
CA PRO A 51 7.02 8.38 -18.42
C PRO A 51 6.97 9.04 -19.82
N GLY A 52 5.77 9.31 -20.31
CA GLY A 52 5.55 9.96 -21.61
C GLY A 52 5.73 9.08 -22.87
N VAL A 53 6.31 7.89 -22.75
CA VAL A 53 6.58 6.99 -23.90
C VAL A 53 5.30 6.41 -24.51
N ASN A 54 4.32 6.03 -23.67
CA ASN A 54 3.06 5.45 -24.12
C ASN A 54 1.89 6.15 -23.43
N LYS A 55 1.31 7.15 -24.11
CA LYS A 55 0.19 7.95 -23.58
C LYS A 55 -1.02 7.12 -23.17
N ARG A 56 -1.37 6.10 -23.95
CA ARG A 56 -2.52 5.22 -23.64
C ARG A 56 -2.30 4.44 -22.34
N LEU A 57 -1.12 3.85 -22.16
CA LEU A 57 -0.78 3.14 -20.92
C LEU A 57 -0.61 4.12 -19.74
N ALA A 58 -0.15 5.34 -19.99
CA ALA A 58 -0.08 6.38 -18.97
C ALA A 58 -1.47 6.82 -18.49
N ASP A 59 -2.44 6.98 -19.40
CA ASP A 59 -3.84 7.27 -19.05
C ASP A 59 -4.44 6.15 -18.18
N GLU A 60 -4.31 4.90 -18.64
CA GLU A 60 -4.81 3.72 -17.91
C GLU A 60 -4.12 3.57 -16.54
N GLY A 61 -2.80 3.71 -16.50
CA GLY A 61 -2.03 3.66 -15.25
C GLY A 61 -2.41 4.78 -14.30
N SER A 62 -2.63 5.99 -14.81
CA SER A 62 -2.99 7.17 -14.02
C SER A 62 -4.33 6.96 -13.33
N GLU A 63 -5.34 6.50 -14.08
CA GLU A 63 -6.68 6.21 -13.56
C GLU A 63 -6.64 5.11 -12.49
N VAL A 64 -5.95 4.00 -12.78
CA VAL A 64 -5.82 2.88 -11.83
C VAL A 64 -5.10 3.30 -10.54
N LEU A 65 -4.02 4.08 -10.63
CA LEU A 65 -3.30 4.55 -9.44
C LEU A 65 -4.17 5.52 -8.62
N ARG A 66 -4.91 6.41 -9.28
CA ARG A 66 -5.87 7.31 -8.61
C ARG A 66 -6.94 6.54 -7.84
N ASP A 67 -7.53 5.54 -8.49
CA ASP A 67 -8.56 4.71 -7.87
C ASP A 67 -8.00 3.97 -6.65
N LEU A 68 -6.82 3.36 -6.78
CA LEU A 68 -6.13 2.71 -5.66
C LEU A 68 -5.82 3.66 -4.49
N ALA A 69 -5.46 4.91 -4.76
CA ALA A 69 -5.21 5.91 -3.74
C ALA A 69 -6.49 6.29 -2.97
N CYS A 70 -7.62 6.40 -3.67
CA CYS A 70 -8.94 6.61 -3.07
C CYS A 70 -9.42 5.37 -2.28
N GLU A 71 -9.23 4.18 -2.84
CA GLU A 71 -9.54 2.93 -2.16
C GLU A 71 -8.72 2.79 -0.87
N LEU A 72 -7.44 3.18 -0.88
CA LEU A 72 -6.55 3.06 0.29
C LEU A 72 -7.11 3.81 1.50
N GLU A 73 -7.51 5.06 1.30
CA GLU A 73 -8.12 5.87 2.35
C GLU A 73 -9.46 5.29 2.80
N SER A 74 -10.35 4.98 1.85
CA SER A 74 -11.69 4.46 2.19
C SER A 74 -11.62 3.15 2.99
N LYS A 75 -10.76 2.21 2.59
CA LYS A 75 -10.59 0.93 3.26
C LYS A 75 -9.88 1.09 4.60
N TYR A 76 -8.92 2.02 4.72
CA TYR A 76 -8.26 2.31 5.99
C TYR A 76 -9.23 2.89 7.03
N LEU A 77 -10.10 3.82 6.62
CA LEU A 77 -11.04 4.51 7.52
C LEU A 77 -12.14 3.60 8.08
N VAL A 78 -12.48 2.52 7.38
CA VAL A 78 -13.51 1.56 7.80
C VAL A 78 -12.99 0.57 8.87
N ILE A 79 -11.68 0.44 9.05
CA ILE A 79 -11.11 -0.49 10.04
C ILE A 79 -11.44 0.01 11.46
N PRO A 80 -12.08 -0.80 12.32
CA PRO A 80 -12.31 -0.46 13.72
C PRO A 80 -11.04 -0.62 14.55
N PHE A 81 -11.02 -0.08 15.77
CA PHE A 81 -9.92 -0.26 16.74
C PHE A 81 -8.51 0.03 16.19
N ARG A 82 -8.38 0.99 15.27
CA ARG A 82 -7.11 1.30 14.57
C ARG A 82 -5.94 1.48 15.51
N ASN A 83 -6.14 2.21 16.61
CA ASN A 83 -5.08 2.45 17.62
C ASN A 83 -4.52 1.16 18.22
N ILE A 84 -5.34 0.11 18.36
CA ILE A 84 -4.91 -1.20 18.86
C ILE A 84 -4.15 -1.95 17.77
N PHE A 85 -4.64 -1.92 16.52
CA PHE A 85 -3.99 -2.59 15.40
C PHE A 85 -2.68 -1.94 14.97
N THR A 86 -2.54 -0.63 15.13
CA THR A 86 -1.27 0.07 14.89
C THR A 86 -0.23 -0.28 15.94
N SER A 87 -0.62 -0.33 17.23
CA SER A 87 0.25 -0.75 18.32
C SER A 87 0.76 -2.19 18.14
N THR A 88 -0.09 -3.09 17.66
CA THR A 88 0.26 -4.49 17.37
C THR A 88 0.95 -4.70 16.02
N LYS A 89 1.26 -3.63 15.27
CA LYS A 89 1.85 -3.66 13.91
C LYS A 89 1.01 -4.42 12.86
N LEU A 90 -0.24 -4.76 13.16
CA LEU A 90 -1.17 -5.37 12.21
C LEU A 90 -1.69 -4.36 11.18
N LEU A 91 -1.66 -3.07 11.52
CA LEU A 91 -2.03 -1.95 10.66
C LEU A 91 -0.91 -0.89 10.66
N ILE A 92 -0.76 -0.16 9.56
CA ILE A 92 0.16 1.00 9.50
C ILE A 92 -0.47 2.20 10.21
N VAL A 93 0.35 3.15 10.66
CA VAL A 93 -0.17 4.38 11.26
C VAL A 93 -0.90 5.22 10.21
N GLN A 94 -1.86 6.03 10.66
CA GLN A 94 -2.71 6.80 9.75
C GLN A 94 -1.89 7.75 8.87
N GLN A 95 -0.83 8.34 9.43
CA GLN A 95 0.06 9.21 8.68
C GLN A 95 0.70 8.47 7.50
N ASP A 96 1.22 7.26 7.72
CA ASP A 96 1.82 6.45 6.66
C ASP A 96 0.82 6.13 5.53
N ALA A 97 -0.44 5.88 5.89
CA ALA A 97 -1.49 5.63 4.90
C ALA A 97 -1.81 6.88 4.05
N LEU A 98 -1.87 8.06 4.68
CA LEU A 98 -2.09 9.33 3.99
C LEU A 98 -0.90 9.73 3.13
N ASP A 99 0.32 9.55 3.64
CA ASP A 99 1.54 9.80 2.89
C ASP A 99 1.63 8.86 1.68
N ALA A 100 1.31 7.57 1.85
CA ALA A 100 1.29 6.62 0.75
C ALA A 100 0.25 6.99 -0.31
N LYS A 101 -0.95 7.40 0.11
CA LYS A 101 -1.98 7.94 -0.81
C LYS A 101 -1.43 9.14 -1.60
N GLY A 102 -0.76 10.07 -0.92
CA GLY A 102 -0.15 11.24 -1.55
C GLY A 102 0.87 10.87 -2.63
N GLU A 103 1.76 9.92 -2.32
CA GLU A 103 2.75 9.42 -3.28
C GLU A 103 2.13 8.67 -4.45
N ILE A 104 1.07 7.87 -4.22
CA ILE A 104 0.34 7.20 -5.31
C ILE A 104 -0.35 8.24 -6.22
N MET A 105 -0.94 9.30 -5.64
CA MET A 105 -1.52 10.41 -6.39
C MET A 105 -0.45 11.19 -7.18
N PHE A 106 0.72 11.41 -6.59
CA PHE A 106 1.85 12.00 -7.28
C PHE A 106 2.25 11.15 -8.49
N LEU A 107 2.45 9.84 -8.31
CA LEU A 107 2.74 8.92 -9.40
C LEU A 107 1.68 8.95 -10.49
N SER A 108 0.40 8.93 -10.13
CA SER A 108 -0.70 9.02 -11.09
C SER A 108 -0.60 10.26 -11.98
N ASN A 109 -0.20 11.41 -11.42
CA ASN A 109 -0.04 12.65 -12.19
C ASN A 109 1.24 12.67 -13.03
N SER A 110 2.30 12.00 -12.58
CA SER A 110 3.61 12.06 -13.22
C SER A 110 3.83 11.05 -14.34
N LEU A 111 2.89 10.12 -14.58
CA LEU A 111 2.98 9.16 -15.69
C LEU A 111 3.01 9.84 -17.07
N HIS A 112 2.44 11.04 -17.18
CA HIS A 112 2.40 11.84 -18.40
C HIS A 112 3.60 12.76 -18.58
N ASP A 113 4.40 12.95 -17.53
CA ASP A 113 5.52 13.90 -17.50
C ASP A 113 6.84 13.18 -17.80
N ASP A 114 7.33 13.36 -19.03
CA ASP A 114 8.54 12.73 -19.56
C ASP A 114 9.85 13.14 -18.84
N ASN A 115 9.81 14.17 -18.00
CA ASN A 115 10.97 14.70 -17.29
C ASN A 115 11.04 14.32 -15.80
N ASN A 116 10.08 13.56 -15.29
CA ASN A 116 9.98 13.32 -13.85
C ASN A 116 10.96 12.24 -13.34
N LYS A 117 12.05 12.68 -12.71
CA LYS A 117 13.09 11.82 -12.11
C LYS A 117 12.74 11.35 -10.69
N ASP A 118 11.63 11.81 -10.13
CA ASP A 118 11.23 11.57 -8.74
C ASP A 118 10.24 10.40 -8.62
N ASN A 119 9.76 9.87 -9.75
CA ASN A 119 8.88 8.69 -9.82
C ASN A 119 9.47 7.46 -9.11
N HIS A 120 10.78 7.26 -9.21
CA HIS A 120 11.44 6.16 -8.51
C HIS A 120 11.39 6.34 -7.00
N ASP A 121 11.60 7.55 -6.51
CA ASP A 121 11.64 7.86 -5.08
C ASP A 121 10.23 7.76 -4.48
N ALA A 122 9.21 8.24 -5.19
CA ALA A 122 7.80 8.05 -4.83
C ALA A 122 7.43 6.56 -4.78
N TRP A 123 7.84 5.78 -5.79
CA TRP A 123 7.62 4.33 -5.83
C TRP A 123 8.23 3.63 -4.61
N VAL A 124 9.49 3.91 -4.27
CA VAL A 124 10.16 3.33 -3.09
C VAL A 124 9.45 3.76 -1.79
N LYS A 125 9.04 5.03 -1.69
CA LYS A 125 8.35 5.56 -0.51
C LYS A 125 7.02 4.88 -0.27
N ILE A 126 6.21 4.61 -1.31
CA ILE A 126 4.95 3.87 -1.19
C ILE A 126 5.18 2.48 -0.58
N TYR A 127 6.18 1.75 -1.08
CA TYR A 127 6.48 0.40 -0.57
C TYR A 127 6.89 0.40 0.89
N ARG A 128 7.69 1.40 1.29
CA ARG A 128 8.14 1.57 2.67
C ARG A 128 6.98 1.88 3.61
N LEU A 129 6.15 2.87 3.25
CA LEU A 129 5.01 3.31 4.05
C LEU A 129 3.97 2.20 4.19
N LEU A 130 3.68 1.47 3.11
CA LEU A 130 2.72 0.37 3.11
C LEU A 130 3.30 -0.95 3.63
N LYS A 131 4.60 -1.01 3.93
CA LYS A 131 5.32 -2.21 4.40
C LYS A 131 5.07 -3.42 3.49
N ILE A 132 5.20 -3.22 2.18
CA ILE A 132 4.96 -4.26 1.18
C ILE A 132 6.15 -5.24 1.20
N PRO A 133 5.96 -6.54 1.51
CA PRO A 133 7.06 -7.49 1.78
C PRO A 133 8.07 -7.68 0.65
N GLN A 134 7.67 -7.36 -0.58
CA GLN A 134 8.38 -7.68 -1.80
C GLN A 134 9.67 -6.85 -1.98
N PHE A 135 9.88 -5.80 -1.18
CA PHE A 135 11.00 -4.86 -1.36
C PHE A 135 11.60 -4.30 -0.05
N GLU A 136 11.61 -5.07 1.03
CA GLU A 136 12.43 -4.75 2.22
C GLU A 136 13.95 -4.67 1.90
N SER A 137 14.36 -5.01 0.67
CA SER A 137 15.75 -5.06 0.18
C SER A 137 16.10 -4.10 -0.97
N LEU A 138 15.21 -3.20 -1.42
CA LEU A 138 15.58 -2.27 -2.51
C LEU A 138 16.47 -1.13 -2.01
N PRO A 139 17.67 -0.97 -2.61
CA PRO A 139 18.51 0.18 -2.30
C PRO A 139 17.84 1.47 -2.79
N THR A 140 17.90 2.48 -1.95
CA THR A 140 17.50 3.85 -2.27
C THR A 140 18.35 4.44 -3.40
N LYS A 141 17.84 5.44 -4.13
CA LYS A 141 18.59 6.14 -5.21
C LYS A 141 19.92 6.71 -4.72
N SER A 142 20.00 7.19 -3.47
CA SER A 142 21.24 7.59 -2.81
C SER A 142 22.23 6.44 -2.65
N GLU A 143 21.77 5.25 -2.24
CA GLU A 143 22.60 4.05 -2.10
C GLU A 143 23.07 3.49 -3.45
N LEU A 144 22.25 3.65 -4.51
CA LEU A 144 22.62 3.31 -5.88
C LEU A 144 23.66 4.29 -6.45
N LEU A 145 23.50 5.59 -6.16
CA LEU A 145 24.48 6.62 -6.55
C LEU A 145 25.82 6.41 -5.84
N ASP A 146 25.80 6.15 -4.52
CA ASP A 146 27.01 5.87 -3.74
C ASP A 146 27.72 4.59 -4.21
N LYS A 147 26.98 3.54 -4.55
CA LYS A 147 27.58 2.34 -5.17
C LYS A 147 28.17 2.62 -6.54
N SER A 148 27.53 3.47 -7.35
CA SER A 148 28.02 3.80 -8.69
C SER A 148 29.27 4.70 -8.69
N LEU A 149 29.40 5.56 -7.67
CA LEU A 149 30.58 6.40 -7.46
C LEU A 149 31.77 5.56 -6.95
N ASN A 150 31.56 4.73 -5.92
CA ASN A 150 32.60 3.84 -5.39
C ASN A 150 33.07 2.76 -6.39
N ALA A 151 32.24 2.39 -7.36
CA ALA A 151 32.61 1.47 -8.43
C ALA A 151 33.42 2.13 -9.56
N LYS A 152 33.37 3.46 -9.70
CA LYS A 152 34.20 4.22 -10.64
C LYS A 152 35.58 4.56 -10.07
N ASP A 153 35.69 4.73 -8.75
CA ASP A 153 36.97 5.04 -8.10
C ASP A 153 37.91 3.82 -7.91
N ASN A 154 37.40 2.60 -8.15
CA ASN A 154 38.15 1.35 -8.08
C ASN A 154 38.59 0.80 -9.46
N LYS A 155 38.62 1.65 -10.49
CA LYS A 155 39.00 1.28 -11.86
C LYS A 155 40.04 2.24 -12.41
#